data_AF-A0A8K0FYK3-F1
#
_entry.id   AF-A0A8K0FYK3-F1
#
_cell.length_a   1.000
_cell.length_b   1.000
_cell.length_c   1.000
_cell.angle_alpha   90.00
_cell.angle_beta   90.00
_cell.angle_gamma   90.00
#
_symmetry.space_group_name_H-M   'P 1'
#
loop_
_entity.id
_entity.type
_entity.pdbx_description
1 polymer ?
#
loop_
_entity_poly.entity_id
_entity_poly.type
_entity_poly.pdbx_seq_one_letter_code
_entity_poly.pdbx_strand_id
1 'polypeptide(L)'
;MSEIVLYCIFGDELIIQSLKIRDACYMSGWNMCGTEIRKSLLIIMERSKRPLSLTAAKFTTLSRAALVVVSVLKLLLNIWYRKDKLQILKSSFSYFAVLRKLYGVEE
;
A
#
# COMPACT_ATOMS: atom_id res chain seq x y z
N MET A 1 8.36 -10.85 2.22
CA MET A 1 7.61 -9.68 2.77
C MET A 1 8.57 -8.54 3.12
N SER A 2 9.74 -8.81 3.70
CA SER A 2 10.77 -7.81 4.05
C SER A 2 11.28 -6.97 2.87
N GLU A 3 11.54 -7.58 1.72
CA GLU A 3 12.08 -6.89 0.54
C GLU A 3 11.15 -5.77 0.05
N ILE A 4 9.84 -6.07 -0.06
CA ILE A 4 8.82 -5.11 -0.51
C ILE A 4 8.67 -3.96 0.50
N VAL A 5 8.80 -4.25 1.79
CA VAL A 5 8.77 -3.25 2.86
C VAL A 5 9.93 -2.28 2.74
N LEU A 6 11.13 -2.81 2.45
CA LEU A 6 12.34 -2.01 2.26
C LEU A 6 12.14 -1.02 1.09
N TYR A 7 11.67 -1.51 -0.06
CA TYR A 7 11.39 -0.65 -1.23
C TYR A 7 10.34 0.43 -0.96
N CYS A 8 9.30 0.13 -0.18
CA CYS A 8 8.26 1.11 0.16
C CYS A 8 8.77 2.20 1.12
N ILE A 9 9.63 1.84 2.07
CA ILE A 9 10.26 2.81 2.99
C ILE A 9 11.18 3.75 2.21
N PHE A 10 12.02 3.19 1.34
CA PHE A 10 12.90 4.00 0.48
C PHE A 10 12.12 4.87 -0.52
N GLY A 11 11.02 4.36 -1.07
CA GLY A 11 10.14 5.14 -1.97
C GLY A 11 9.51 6.34 -1.27
N ASP A 12 9.05 6.17 -0.02
CA ASP A 12 8.45 7.26 0.77
C ASP A 12 9.51 8.32 1.15
N GLU A 13 10.69 7.88 1.61
CA GLU A 13 11.80 8.78 1.92
C GLU A 13 12.26 9.58 0.68
N LEU A 14 12.35 8.92 -0.49
CA LEU A 14 12.68 9.60 -1.75
C LEU A 14 11.69 10.71 -2.11
N ILE A 15 10.40 10.48 -1.91
CA ILE A 15 9.36 11.49 -2.17
C ILE A 15 9.53 12.68 -1.22
N ILE A 16 9.75 12.42 0.07
CA ILE A 16 9.96 13.47 1.08
C ILE A 16 11.22 14.29 0.77
N GLN A 17 12.33 13.63 0.44
CA GLN A 17 13.59 14.29 0.11
C GLN A 17 13.46 15.11 -1.18
N SER A 18 12.76 14.61 -2.20
CA SER A 18 12.48 15.35 -3.44
C SER A 18 11.70 16.65 -3.18
N LEU A 19 10.76 16.65 -2.23
CA LEU A 19 10.01 17.85 -1.84
C LEU A 19 10.89 18.83 -1.06
N LYS A 20 11.73 18.34 -0.13
CA LYS A 20 12.68 19.16 0.63
C LYS A 20 13.68 19.88 -0.27
N ILE A 21 14.18 19.22 -1.32
CA ILE A 21 15.12 19.84 -2.28
C ILE A 21 14.48 21.05 -2.96
N ARG A 22 13.22 20.93 -3.41
CA ARG A 22 12.48 22.04 -4.01
C ARG A 22 12.38 23.23 -3.04
N ASP A 23 12.02 22.95 -1.80
CA ASP A 23 11.81 23.99 -0.79
C ASP A 23 13.14 24.67 -0.41
N ALA A 24 14.23 23.90 -0.33
CA ALA A 24 15.58 24.41 -0.14
C ALA A 24 16.04 25.31 -1.31
N CYS A 25 15.79 24.91 -2.56
CA CYS A 25 16.08 25.73 -3.75
C CYS A 25 15.25 27.02 -3.79
N TYR A 26 14.01 27.00 -3.29
CA TYR A 26 13.18 28.19 -3.19
C TYR A 26 13.71 29.17 -2.12
N MET A 27 14.17 28.63 -0.98
CA MET A 27 14.74 29.38 0.14
C MET A 27 16.15 29.91 -0.12
N SER A 28 16.87 29.39 -1.11
CA SER A 28 18.29 29.72 -1.37
C SER A 28 18.52 31.09 -2.04
N GLY A 29 17.52 31.98 -2.08
CA GLY A 29 17.67 33.31 -2.67
C GLY A 29 17.89 33.32 -4.18
N TRP A 30 17.25 32.40 -4.91
CA TRP A 30 17.39 32.18 -6.37
C TRP A 30 17.27 33.45 -7.24
N ASN A 31 16.60 34.50 -6.75
CA ASN A 31 16.45 35.77 -7.44
C ASN A 31 17.74 36.63 -7.44
N MET A 32 18.63 36.43 -6.46
CA MET A 32 19.89 37.18 -6.30
C MET A 32 21.09 36.48 -6.96
N CYS A 33 20.90 35.26 -7.47
CA CYS A 33 21.95 34.51 -8.15
C CYS A 33 22.15 34.98 -9.60
N GLY A 34 23.34 34.75 -10.14
CA GLY A 34 23.65 35.01 -11.55
C GLY A 34 22.70 34.30 -12.52
N THR A 35 22.55 34.84 -13.74
CA THR A 35 21.57 34.39 -14.75
C THR A 35 21.67 32.90 -15.09
N GLU A 36 22.88 32.34 -15.11
CA GLU A 36 23.12 30.91 -15.39
C GLU A 36 22.63 30.01 -14.24
N ILE A 37 22.92 30.39 -12.99
CA ILE A 37 22.50 29.67 -11.78
C ILE A 37 20.98 29.78 -11.60
N ARG A 38 20.41 30.94 -11.92
CA ARG A 38 18.96 31.15 -11.86
C ARG A 38 18.21 30.23 -12.83
N LYS A 39 18.70 30.08 -14.07
CA LYS A 39 18.10 29.16 -15.05
C LYS A 39 18.17 27.70 -14.59
N SER A 40 19.32 27.27 -14.07
CA SER A 40 19.47 25.88 -13.59
C SER A 40 18.58 25.60 -12.37
N LEU A 41 18.50 26.52 -11.40
CA LEU A 41 17.59 26.39 -10.25
C LEU A 41 16.12 26.33 -10.68
N LEU A 42 15.70 27.15 -11.65
CA LEU A 42 14.33 27.11 -12.18
C LEU A 42 14.01 25.76 -12.81
N ILE A 43 14.95 25.18 -13.57
CA ILE A 43 14.78 23.83 -14.14
C ILE A 43 14.65 22.80 -13.01
N ILE A 44 15.51 22.84 -12.00
CA ILE A 44 15.45 21.92 -10.86
C ILE A 44 14.09 22.04 -10.16
N MET A 45 13.67 23.26 -9.78
CA MET A 45 12.38 23.49 -9.14
C MET A 45 11.19 22.97 -9.97
N GLU A 46 11.20 23.21 -11.28
CA GLU A 46 10.13 22.75 -12.18
C GLU A 46 10.12 21.21 -12.32
N ARG A 47 11.29 20.58 -12.30
CA ARG A 47 11.40 19.11 -12.30
C ARG A 47 10.94 18.52 -10.96
N SER A 48 11.26 19.16 -9.85
CA SER A 48 10.88 18.75 -8.49
C SER A 48 9.39 18.94 -8.17
N LYS A 49 8.63 19.72 -8.97
CA LYS A 49 7.16 19.78 -8.85
C LYS A 49 6.48 18.44 -9.07
N ARG A 50 7.09 17.54 -9.85
CA ARG A 50 6.66 16.14 -9.96
C ARG A 50 7.47 15.34 -8.96
N PRO A 51 6.91 14.96 -7.79
CA PRO A 51 7.63 14.12 -6.85
C PRO A 51 8.04 12.83 -7.56
N LEU A 52 9.25 12.35 -7.28
CA LEU A 52 9.76 11.06 -7.75
C LEU A 52 8.96 9.93 -7.07
N SER A 53 7.74 9.70 -7.52
CA SER A 53 6.89 8.62 -7.04
C SER A 53 7.30 7.32 -7.73
N LEU A 54 8.04 6.47 -7.02
CA LEU A 54 8.26 5.10 -7.49
C LEU A 54 6.91 4.40 -7.53
N THR A 55 6.50 3.95 -8.72
CA THR A 55 5.20 3.28 -8.91
C THR A 55 5.48 1.81 -9.16
N ALA A 56 4.91 0.92 -8.35
CA ALA A 56 4.99 -0.51 -8.64
C ALA A 56 4.07 -0.82 -9.82
N ALA A 57 4.70 -1.20 -10.94
CA ALA A 57 4.02 -1.68 -12.15
C ALA A 57 2.90 -0.76 -12.69
N LYS A 58 2.98 0.57 -12.48
CA LYS A 58 1.93 1.56 -12.83
C LYS A 58 0.58 1.41 -12.10
N PHE A 59 0.43 0.46 -11.17
CA PHE A 59 -0.83 0.22 -10.47
C PHE A 59 -0.96 1.02 -9.16
N THR A 60 0.13 1.16 -8.40
CA THR A 60 0.10 1.87 -7.12
C THR A 60 1.43 2.56 -6.83
N THR A 61 1.38 3.80 -6.33
CA THR A 61 2.56 4.47 -5.77
C THR A 61 3.11 3.63 -4.61
N LEU A 62 4.40 3.31 -4.64
CA LEU A 62 5.11 2.63 -3.55
C LEU A 62 5.18 3.57 -2.34
N SER A 63 4.11 3.54 -1.55
CA SER A 63 3.95 4.29 -0.32
C SER A 63 3.77 3.31 0.83
N ARG A 64 4.18 3.70 2.03
CA ARG A 64 3.85 2.98 3.27
C ARG A 64 2.35 2.66 3.38
N ALA A 65 1.48 3.51 2.82
CA ALA A 65 0.05 3.28 2.75
C ALA A 65 -0.35 2.04 1.92
N ALA A 66 0.37 1.75 0.82
CA ALA A 66 0.06 0.61 -0.04
C ALA A 66 0.29 -0.74 0.67
N LEU A 67 1.32 -0.83 1.53
CA LEU A 67 1.55 -2.00 2.38
C LEU A 67 0.41 -2.24 3.37
N VAL A 68 -0.15 -1.17 3.93
CA VAL A 68 -1.31 -1.25 4.84
C VAL A 68 -2.53 -1.77 4.09
N VAL A 69 -2.81 -1.25 2.89
CA VAL A 69 -3.94 -1.72 2.08
C VAL A 69 -3.80 -3.21 1.74
N VAL A 70 -2.62 -3.66 1.29
CA VAL A 70 -2.38 -5.07 0.94
C VAL A 70 -2.51 -5.98 2.17
N SER A 71 -1.98 -5.56 3.32
CA SER A 71 -2.07 -6.35 4.55
C SER A 71 -3.50 -6.45 5.09
N VAL A 72 -4.26 -5.35 5.06
CA VAL A 72 -5.69 -5.34 5.42
C VAL A 72 -6.50 -6.21 4.46
N LEU A 73 -6.31 -6.08 3.14
CA LEU A 73 -7.00 -6.91 2.16
C LEU A 73 -6.72 -8.40 2.39
N LYS A 74 -5.47 -8.76 2.68
CA LYS A 74 -5.08 -10.14 2.97
C LYS A 74 -5.73 -10.67 4.26
N LEU A 75 -5.86 -9.83 5.29
CA LEU A 75 -6.59 -10.18 6.51
C LEU A 75 -8.09 -10.35 6.24
N LEU A 76 -8.71 -9.41 5.52
CA LEU A 76 -10.14 -9.47 5.17
C LEU A 76 -10.46 -10.71 4.34
N LEU A 77 -9.64 -11.04 3.34
CA LEU A 77 -9.79 -12.26 2.55
C LEU A 77 -9.64 -13.51 3.42
N ASN A 78 -8.70 -13.54 4.36
CA ASN A 78 -8.51 -14.67 5.27
C ASN A 78 -9.70 -14.82 6.24
N ILE A 79 -10.23 -13.72 6.76
CA ILE A 79 -11.42 -13.71 7.63
C ILE A 79 -12.65 -14.16 6.85
N TRP A 80 -12.83 -13.66 5.64
CA TRP A 80 -13.93 -14.03 4.74
C TRP A 80 -13.87 -15.52 4.40
N TYR A 81 -12.71 -16.01 3.96
CA TYR A 81 -12.48 -17.43 3.67
C TYR A 81 -12.72 -18.31 4.91
N ARG A 82 -12.30 -17.87 6.10
CA ARG A 82 -12.61 -18.56 7.36
C ARG A 82 -14.10 -18.59 7.66
N LYS A 83 -14.83 -17.49 7.44
CA LYS A 83 -16.28 -17.42 7.67
C LYS A 83 -17.03 -18.36 6.73
N ASP A 84 -16.72 -18.35 5.43
CA ASP A 84 -17.37 -19.25 4.47
C ASP A 84 -17.09 -20.72 4.79
N LYS A 85 -15.83 -21.05 5.10
CA LYS A 85 -15.47 -22.41 5.51
C LYS A 85 -16.20 -22.86 6.78
N LEU A 86 -16.38 -21.97 7.76
CA LEU A 86 -17.17 -22.25 8.97
C LEU A 86 -18.66 -22.40 8.67
N GLN A 87 -19.21 -21.65 7.72
CA GLN A 87 -20.61 -21.75 7.32
C GLN A 87 -20.89 -23.09 6.64
N ILE A 88 -20.01 -23.53 5.75
CA ILE A 88 -20.08 -24.86 5.12
C ILE A 88 -20.04 -25.96 6.19
N LEU A 89 -19.13 -25.84 7.17
CA LEU A 89 -19.02 -26.81 8.27
C LEU A 89 -20.28 -26.83 9.16
N LYS A 90 -20.86 -25.68 9.47
CA LYS A 90 -22.12 -25.62 10.24
C LYS A 90 -23.29 -26.25 9.49
N SER A 91 -23.38 -26.05 8.18
CA SER A 91 -24.42 -26.68 7.37
C SER A 91 -24.29 -28.21 7.33
N SER A 92 -23.07 -28.74 7.23
CA SER A 92 -22.84 -30.19 7.21
C SER A 92 -23.12 -30.84 8.57
N PHE A 93 -22.76 -30.19 9.68
CA PHE A 93 -23.10 -30.68 11.03
C PHE A 93 -24.61 -30.66 11.30
N SER A 94 -25.32 -29.62 10.84
CA SER A 94 -26.79 -29.55 10.94
C SER A 94 -27.45 -30.71 10.19
N TYR A 95 -27.03 -30.95 8.95
CA TYR A 95 -27.51 -32.07 8.14
C TYR A 95 -27.22 -33.43 8.79
N PHE A 96 -26.00 -33.64 9.29
CA PHE A 96 -25.62 -34.87 9.97
C PHE A 96 -26.41 -35.12 11.27
N ALA A 97 -26.70 -34.07 12.05
CA ALA A 97 -27.54 -34.16 13.24
C ALA A 97 -28.98 -34.58 12.92
N VAL A 98 -29.55 -34.07 11.82
CA VAL A 98 -30.88 -34.48 11.34
C VAL A 98 -30.89 -35.94 10.89
N LEU A 99 -29.88 -36.37 10.12
CA LEU A 99 -29.76 -37.77 9.71
C LEU A 99 -29.66 -38.73 10.91
N ARG A 100 -28.87 -38.38 11.92
CA ARG A 100 -28.75 -39.18 13.15
C ARG A 100 -30.08 -39.32 13.90
N LYS A 101 -30.95 -38.31 13.82
CA LYS A 101 -32.27 -38.33 14.46
C LYS A 101 -33.31 -39.15 13.69
N LEU A 102 -33.19 -39.22 12.36
CA LEU A 102 -34.11 -39.95 11.49
C LEU A 102 -33.73 -41.43 11.29
N TYR A 103 -32.43 -41.73 11.26
CA TYR A 103 -31.90 -43.08 11.05
C TYR A 103 -31.31 -43.73 12.31
N GLY A 104 -31.30 -43.02 13.44
CA GLY A 104 -30.99 -43.59 14.75
C GLY A 104 -32.15 -44.50 15.17
N VAL A 105 -32.09 -45.74 14.68
CA VAL A 105 -32.97 -46.85 15.03
C VAL A 105 -33.01 -47.04 16.54
N GLU A 106 -34.25 -47.20 17.01
CA GLU A 106 -34.69 -47.66 18.32
C GLU A 106 -33.89 -48.90 18.78
N GLU A 107 -33.22 -48.80 19.94
CA GLU A 107 -32.96 -49.96 20.80
C GLU A 107 -34.23 -50.30 21.59
#